data_AF-A0A645C220-F1
#
_entry.id   AF-A0A645C220-F1
#
_cell.length_a   1.000
_cell.length_b   1.000
_cell.length_c   1.000
_cell.angle_alpha   90.00
_cell.angle_beta   90.00
_cell.angle_gamma   90.00
#
_symmetry.space_group_name_H-M   'P 1'
#
loop_
_entity.id
_entity.type
_entity.pdbx_description
1 polymer ?
#
loop_
_entity_poly.entity_id
_entity_poly.type
_entity_poly.pdbx_seq_one_letter_code
_entity_poly.pdbx_strand_id
1 'polypeptide(L)' 'MFSDVNKDGQTIVMVTHSIQAAKCAGRVLFIKDGNLFHQIYRGNSSDDEMYHKISDTLTVLQTEGVEGNE' A
#
# COMPACT_ATOMS: atom_id res chain seq x y z
N MET A 1 4.19 18.62 -5.74
CA MET A 1 4.37 19.07 -4.34
C MET A 1 4.93 17.98 -3.44
N PHE A 2 4.15 17.01 -2.93
CA PHE A 2 4.70 15.99 -2.00
C PHE A 2 5.74 15.06 -2.62
N SER A 3 5.64 14.75 -3.92
CA SER A 3 6.66 13.97 -4.62
C SER A 3 8.01 14.70 -4.65
N ASP A 4 7.99 16.02 -4.83
CA ASP A 4 9.21 16.82 -4.90
C ASP A 4 9.87 16.90 -3.52
N VAL A 5 9.07 17.16 -2.47
CA VAL A 5 9.54 17.12 -1.07
C VAL A 5 10.15 15.77 -0.69
N ASN A 6 9.55 14.67 -1.14
CA ASN A 6 10.12 13.34 -0.90
C ASN A 6 11.42 13.10 -1.68
N LYS A 7 11.53 13.58 -2.92
CA LYS A 7 12.77 13.53 -3.72
C LYS A 7 13.89 14.38 -3.12
N ASP A 8 13.53 15.45 -2.41
CA ASP A 8 14.47 16.29 -1.65
C ASP A 8 14.94 15.62 -0.34
N GLY A 9 14.54 14.37 -0.08
CA GLY A 9 15.03 13.55 1.03
C GLY A 9 14.15 13.54 2.27
N GLN A 10 13.01 14.23 2.26
CA GLN A 10 12.08 14.21 3.39
C GLN A 10 11.28 12.90 3.41
N THR A 11 11.15 12.31 4.59
CA THR A 11 10.32 11.11 4.78
C THR A 11 8.86 11.53 4.96
N ILE A 12 7.98 11.00 4.11
CA ILE A 12 6.53 11.22 4.19
C ILE A 12 5.87 9.91 4.61
N VAL A 13 5.10 9.96 5.69
CA VAL A 13 4.22 8.87 6.12
C VAL A 13 2.78 9.32 5.88
N MET A 14 1.99 8.48 5.22
CA MET A 14 0.59 8.73 4.93
C MET A 14 -0.22 7.50 5.35
N VAL A 15 -1.40 7.74 5.90
CA VAL A 15 -2.42 6.71 6.11
C VAL A 15 -3.57 7.03 5.16
N THR A 16 -3.96 6.06 4.34
CA THR A 16 -5.01 6.26 3.33
C THR A 16 -5.74 4.95 3.06
N HIS A 17 -7.04 5.06 2.78
CA HIS A 17 -7.84 3.97 2.22
C HIS A 17 -7.90 4.03 0.67
N SER A 18 -7.24 5.00 0.04
CA SER A 18 -7.23 5.17 -1.41
C SER A 18 -6.02 4.50 -2.04
N ILE A 19 -6.28 3.50 -2.89
CA ILE A 19 -5.25 2.86 -3.73
C ILE A 19 -4.59 3.89 -4.65
N GLN A 20 -5.38 4.83 -5.19
CA GLN A 20 -4.88 5.86 -6.10
C GLN A 20 -3.85 6.79 -5.43
N ALA A 21 -3.97 7.06 -4.14
CA ALA A 21 -2.96 7.80 -3.39
C ALA A 21 -1.79 6.90 -3.00
N ALA A 22 -2.07 5.68 -2.52
CA ALA A 22 -1.06 4.73 -2.08
C ALA A 22 -0.09 4.33 -3.21
N LYS A 23 -0.59 4.22 -4.46
CA LYS A 23 0.22 3.82 -5.63
C LYS A 23 1.42 4.75 -5.88
N CYS A 24 1.36 6.00 -5.41
CA CYS A 24 2.43 6.97 -5.54
C CYS A 24 3.62 6.68 -4.62
N ALA A 25 3.42 5.92 -3.53
CA ALA A 25 4.44 5.69 -2.51
C ALA A 25 5.60 4.82 -3.00
N GLY A 26 6.77 4.95 -2.35
CA GLY A 26 7.90 4.03 -2.54
C GLY A 26 7.69 2.68 -1.84
N ARG A 27 6.88 2.66 -0.78
CA ARG A 27 6.50 1.46 -0.02
C ARG A 27 5.10 1.62 0.54
N VAL A 28 4.31 0.56 0.49
CA VAL A 28 2.98 0.47 1.12
C VAL A 28 3.02 -0.63 2.17
N LEU A 29 2.50 -0.33 3.36
CA LEU A 29 2.41 -1.25 4.48
C LEU A 29 0.93 -1.57 4.71
N PHE A 30 0.60 -2.85 4.77
CA PHE A 30 -0.73 -3.34 5.13
C PHE A 30 -0.69 -3.75 6.58
N ILE A 31 -1.47 -3.07 7.40
CA ILE A 31 -1.58 -3.33 8.83
C ILE A 31 -2.94 -3.98 9.08
N LYS A 32 -2.96 -5.10 9.79
CA LYS A 32 -4.16 -5.83 10.22
C LYS A 32 -3.99 -6.17 11.69
N ASP A 33 -5.00 -5.85 12.50
CA ASP A 33 -5.03 -6.13 13.94
C ASP A 33 -3.76 -5.72 14.69
N GLY A 34 -3.26 -4.52 14.39
CA GLY A 34 -2.05 -3.94 15.03
C GLY A 34 -0.72 -4.53 14.54
N ASN A 35 -0.73 -5.45 13.58
CA ASN A 35 0.47 -6.11 13.06
C ASN A 35 0.74 -5.76 11.60
N LEU A 36 2.03 -5.72 11.21
CA LEU A 36 2.41 -5.61 9.80
C LEU A 36 2.14 -6.95 9.11
N PHE A 37 1.09 -6.98 8.28
CA PHE A 37 0.64 -8.19 7.60
C PHE A 37 1.35 -8.39 6.25
N HIS A 38 1.39 -7.33 5.44
CA HIS A 38 2.02 -7.39 4.12
C HIS A 38 2.67 -6.05 3.76
N GLN A 39 3.56 -6.07 2.78
CA GLN A 39 4.20 -4.86 2.28
C GLN A 39 4.53 -4.96 0.80
N ILE A 40 4.41 -3.83 0.12
CA ILE A 40 4.78 -3.69 -1.30
C ILE A 40 5.88 -2.64 -1.37
N TYR A 41 6.99 -2.98 -2.03
CA TYR A 41 8.00 -2.02 -2.45
C TYR A 41 7.77 -1.66 -3.92
N ARG A 42 7.88 -0.38 -4.25
CA ARG A 42 7.72 0.08 -5.64
C ARG A 42 8.78 -0.52 -6.55
N GLY A 43 10.05 -0.47 -6.16
CA GLY A 43 11.16 -0.83 -7.05
C GLY A 43 11.08 -0.04 -8.36
N ASN A 44 11.01 -0.75 -9.48
CA ASN A 44 10.85 -0.16 -10.82
C ASN A 44 9.39 -0.12 -11.31
N SER A 45 8.42 -0.44 -10.46
CA SER A 45 7.03 -0.49 -10.90
C SER A 45 6.46 0.87 -11.25
N SER A 46 5.75 0.90 -12.37
CA SER A 46 4.91 2.02 -12.76
C SER A 46 3.76 2.20 -11.76
N ASP A 47 3.12 3.37 -11.79
CA ASP A 47 1.96 3.64 -10.93
C ASP A 47 0.82 2.64 -11.17
N ASP A 48 0.62 2.19 -12.41
CA ASP A 48 -0.45 1.25 -12.74
C ASP A 48 -0.13 -0.17 -12.26
N GLU A 49 1.14 -0.61 -12.38
CA GLU A 49 1.58 -1.86 -11.76
C GLU A 49 1.44 -1.82 -10.23
N MET A 50 1.79 -0.69 -9.62
CA MET A 50 1.66 -0.49 -8.18
C MET A 50 0.18 -0.52 -7.75
N TYR A 51 -0.70 0.12 -8.52
CA TYR A 51 -2.15 0.08 -8.33
C TYR A 51 -2.67 -1.36 -8.33
N HIS A 52 -2.31 -2.15 -9.35
CA HIS A 52 -2.74 -3.54 -9.44
C HIS A 52 -2.24 -4.37 -8.27
N LYS A 53 -0.95 -4.28 -7.90
CA LYS A 53 -0.40 -5.00 -6.75
C LYS A 53 -1.13 -4.68 -5.43
N ILE A 54 -1.45 -3.41 -5.19
CA ILE A 54 -2.22 -3.01 -4.01
C ILE A 54 -3.64 -3.58 -4.07
N SER A 55 -4.31 -3.46 -5.22
CA SER A 55 -5.68 -3.95 -5.43
C SER A 55 -5.78 -5.46 -5.19
N ASP A 56 -4.82 -6.22 -5.72
CA ASP A 56 -4.76 -7.67 -5.55
C ASP A 56 -4.55 -8.04 -4.08
N THR A 57 -3.63 -7.34 -3.39
CA THR A 57 -3.38 -7.54 -1.95
C THR A 57 -4.63 -7.26 -1.11
N LEU A 58 -5.35 -6.17 -1.41
CA LEU A 58 -6.60 -5.84 -0.71
C LEU A 58 -7.69 -6.88 -0.97
N THR A 59 -7.76 -7.42 -2.19
CA THR A 59 -8.72 -8.48 -2.54
C THR A 59 -8.45 -9.74 -1.73
N VAL A 60 -7.18 -10.17 -1.63
CA VAL A 60 -6.77 -11.31 -0.78
C VAL A 60 -7.13 -11.05 0.69
N LEU A 61 -6.80 -9.87 1.21
CA LEU A 61 -7.10 -9.47 2.59
C LEU A 61 -8.59 -9.48 2.93
N GLN A 62 -9.45 -9.11 1.99
CA GLN A 62 -10.90 -9.16 2.15
C GLN A 62 -11.42 -10.60 2.14
N THR A 63 -10.82 -11.46 1.31
CA THR A 63 -11.24 -12.86 1.17
C THR A 63 -10.84 -13.68 2.40
N GLU A 64 -9.64 -13.46 2.96
CA GLU A 64 -9.19 -14.08 4.22
C GLU A 64 -9.94 -13.57 5.47
N GLY A 65 -10.72 -12.50 5.36
CA GLY A 65 -11.58 -12.01 6.44
C GLY A 65 -12.88 -12.80 6.61
N VAL A 66 -13.20 -13.71 5.67
CA VAL A 66 -14.48 -14.45 5.63
C VAL A 66 -14.37 -15.86 6.22
N GLU A 67 -13.16 -16.42 6.36
CA GLU A 67 -12.95 -17.80 6.84
C GLU A 67 -12.67 -17.92 8.36
N GLY A 68 -12.86 -16.85 9.12
CA GLY A 68 -12.48 -16.77 10.54
C GLY A 68 -13.62 -16.80 11.56
N ASN A 69 -14.83 -17.23 11.18
CA ASN A 69 -15.98 -17.31 12.09
C ASN A 69 -16.76 -18.62 11.87
N GLU A 70 -16.20 -19.72 12.34
CA GLU A 70 -16.92 -20.92 12.76
C GLU A 70 -16.59 -21.23 14.22
#